data_AF-A0A060XJT3-F1
#
_entry.id   AF-A0A060XJT3-F1
#
_cell.length_a   1.000
_cell.length_b   1.000
_cell.length_c   1.000
_cell.angle_alpha   90.00
_cell.angle_beta   90.00
_cell.angle_gamma   90.00
#
_symmetry.space_group_name_H-M   'P 1'
#
loop_
_entity.id
_entity.type
_entity.pdbx_description
1 polymer ?
#
loop_
_entity_poly.entity_id
_entity_poly.type
_entity_poly.pdbx_seq_one_letter_code
_entity_poly.pdbx_strand_id
1 'polypeptide(L)' 'MALEMFRKEETLAMRKKLIGQSCRLFYSDDPVKIVRARGQYLYDENGKRYLDCISNVQHVIHTSGAMG' A
#
# COMPACT_ATOMS: atom_id res chain seq x y z
N MET A 1 15.94 -6.88 8.38
CA MET A 1 14.69 -7.11 9.13
C MET A 1 13.63 -7.54 8.14
N ALA A 2 13.05 -8.74 8.28
CA ALA A 2 11.80 -9.04 7.59
C ALA A 2 10.73 -8.11 8.20
N LEU A 3 10.08 -7.28 7.38
CA LEU A 3 8.90 -6.55 7.83
C LEU A 3 7.89 -7.63 8.25
N GLU A 4 7.56 -7.71 9.54
CA GLU A 4 6.42 -8.52 9.95
C GLU A 4 5.19 -7.98 9.24
N MET A 5 4.67 -8.75 8.28
CA MET A 5 3.43 -8.44 7.59
C MET A 5 2.27 -8.81 8.51
N PHE A 6 1.75 -7.82 9.25
CA PHE A 6 0.49 -7.97 9.97
C PHE A 6 -0.63 -8.45 9.04
N ARG A 7 -1.66 -9.12 9.55
CA ARG A 7 -2.84 -9.43 8.75
C ARG A 7 -3.61 -8.16 8.40
N LYS A 8 -4.47 -8.25 7.40
CA LYS A 8 -5.28 -7.12 6.92
C LYS A 8 -6.16 -6.56 8.05
N GLU A 9 -6.76 -7.45 8.84
CA GLU A 9 -7.66 -7.13 9.95
C GLU A 9 -6.92 -6.40 11.07
N GLU A 10 -5.72 -6.87 11.42
CA GLU A 10 -4.86 -6.24 12.44
C GLU A 10 -4.43 -4.83 11.99
N THR A 11 -4.07 -4.70 10.71
CA THR A 11 -3.70 -3.40 10.11
C THR A 11 -4.87 -2.41 10.17
N LEU A 12 -6.09 -2.88 9.90
CA LEU A 12 -7.30 -2.05 9.98
C LEU A 12 -7.64 -1.67 11.43
N ALA A 13 -7.48 -2.59 12.38
CA ALA A 13 -7.69 -2.32 13.80
C ALA A 13 -6.70 -1.25 14.31
N MET A 14 -5.42 -1.37 13.95
CA MET A 14 -4.41 -0.37 14.27
C MET A 14 -4.72 0.98 13.61
N ARG A 15 -5.13 1.00 12.34
CA ARG A 15 -5.54 2.24 11.66
C ARG A 15 -6.63 2.97 12.42
N LYS A 16 -7.69 2.27 12.85
CA LYS A 16 -8.79 2.88 13.62
C LYS A 16 -8.34 3.49 14.94
N LYS A 17 -7.30 2.93 15.57
CA LYS A 17 -6.75 3.42 16.83
C LYS A 17 -5.76 4.58 16.63
N LEU A 18 -4.99 4.56 15.55
CA LEU A 18 -3.81 5.42 15.37
C LEU A 18 -4.00 6.55 14.35
N ILE A 19 -4.93 6.40 13.40
CA ILE A 19 -5.15 7.35 12.31
C ILE A 19 -6.51 8.03 12.50
N GLY A 20 -6.51 9.36 12.43
CA GLY A 20 -7.73 10.17 12.56
C GLY A 20 -8.75 9.90 11.44
N GLN A 21 -10.04 10.04 11.77
CA GLN A 21 -11.16 9.75 10.85
C GLN A 21 -11.18 10.63 9.59
N SER A 22 -10.48 11.76 9.59
CA SER A 22 -10.32 12.62 8.41
C SER A 22 -9.54 11.93 7.28
N CYS A 23 -8.66 10.98 7.60
CA CYS A 23 -7.94 10.17 6.62
C CYS A 23 -8.77 8.96 6.19
N ARG A 24 -9.73 9.18 5.28
CA ARG A 24 -10.58 8.12 4.74
C ARG A 24 -9.83 7.19 3.79
N LEU A 25 -10.27 5.93 3.75
CA LEU A 25 -9.82 4.98 2.74
C LEU A 25 -10.55 5.24 1.44
N PHE A 26 -9.81 5.20 0.32
CA PHE A 26 -10.40 5.32 -1.02
C PHE A 26 -11.41 4.20 -1.29
N TYR A 27 -11.08 2.98 -0.86
CA TYR A 27 -11.98 1.82 -0.89
C TYR A 27 -12.32 1.45 0.55
N SER A 28 -13.51 1.84 1.00
CA SER A 28 -13.91 1.69 2.41
C SER A 28 -14.52 0.30 2.71
N ASP A 29 -15.27 -0.27 1.77
CA ASP A 29 -15.95 -1.57 1.95
C ASP A 29 -14.98 -2.75 1.83
N ASP A 30 -14.08 -2.72 0.85
CA ASP A 30 -12.97 -3.68 0.70
C ASP A 30 -11.65 -2.93 0.50
N PRO A 31 -10.99 -2.51 1.60
CA PRO A 31 -9.72 -1.80 1.51
C PRO A 31 -8.64 -2.66 0.87
N VAL A 32 -7.90 -2.12 -0.09
CA VAL A 32 -6.74 -2.83 -0.67
C VAL A 32 -5.52 -2.58 0.21
N LYS A 33 -4.90 -3.64 0.74
CA LYS A 33 -3.67 -3.53 1.52
C LYS A 33 -2.46 -3.67 0.60
N ILE A 34 -1.87 -2.55 0.23
CA ILE A 34 -0.63 -2.55 -0.56
C ILE A 34 0.56 -2.85 0.35
N VAL A 35 1.34 -3.87 -0.01
CA VAL A 35 2.52 -4.32 0.77
C VAL A 35 3.84 -4.07 0.04
N ARG A 36 3.80 -3.86 -1.28
CA ARG A 36 5.00 -3.58 -2.09
C ARG A 36 4.64 -2.71 -3.29
N ALA A 37 5.59 -1.91 -3.74
CA ALA A 37 5.52 -1.18 -5.00
C ALA A 37 6.80 -1.39 -5.83
N ARG A 38 6.69 -1.35 -7.16
CA ARG A 38 7.83 -1.38 -8.09
C ARG A 38 7.46 -0.70 -9.41
N GLY A 39 8.18 0.37 -9.76
CA GLY A 39 7.82 1.17 -10.94
C GLY A 39 6.38 1.65 -10.84
N GLN A 40 5.59 1.56 -11.92
CA GLN A 40 4.18 1.96 -11.94
C GLN A 40 3.20 1.00 -11.25
N TYR A 41 3.70 -0.05 -10.58
CA TYR A 41 2.85 -1.13 -10.07
C TYR A 41 2.88 -1.22 -8.54
N LEU A 42 1.70 -1.39 -7.96
CA LEU A 42 1.48 -1.75 -6.56
C LEU A 42 1.12 -3.23 -6.46
N TYR A 43 1.47 -3.86 -5.35
CA TYR A 43 1.19 -5.26 -5.07
C TYR A 43 0.51 -5.38 -3.70
N ASP A 44 -0.61 -6.08 -3.67
CA ASP A 44 -1.29 -6.40 -2.42
C ASP A 44 -0.64 -7.58 -1.68
N GLU A 45 -1.17 -7.90 -0.52
CA GLU A 45 -0.74 -9.02 0.31
C GLU A 45 -0.87 -10.40 -0.36
N ASN A 46 -1.71 -10.52 -1.40
CA ASN A 46 -1.90 -11.74 -2.19
C ASN A 46 -1.01 -11.75 -3.46
N GLY A 47 -0.18 -10.73 -3.65
CA GLY A 47 0.67 -10.57 -4.83
C GLY A 47 -0.06 -10.07 -6.08
N LYS A 48 -1.34 -9.70 -5.97
CA LYS A 48 -2.10 -9.13 -7.08
C LYS A 48 -1.52 -7.77 -7.43
N ARG A 49 -1.32 -7.56 -8.73
CA ARG A 49 -0.70 -6.36 -9.28
C ARG A 49 -1.75 -5.32 -9.67
N TYR A 50 -1.54 -4.09 -9.25
CA TYR A 50 -2.38 -2.92 -9.54
C TYR A 50 -1.55 -1.86 -10.25
N LEU A 51 -2.14 -1.17 -11.22
CA LEU A 51 -1.51 -0.01 -11.86
C LEU A 51 -1.74 1.24 -10.99
N ASP A 52 -0.68 1.97 -10.65
CA ASP A 52 -0.74 3.17 -9.83
C ASP A 52 -1.23 4.38 -10.65
N CYS A 53 -2.55 4.55 -10.70
CA CYS A 53 -3.22 5.65 -11.42
C CYS A 53 -3.70 6.80 -10.52
N ILE A 54 -3.45 6.73 -9.20
CA ILE A 54 -4.07 7.64 -8.21
C ILE A 54 -3.07 8.66 -7.67
N SER A 55 -1.76 8.39 -7.80
CA SER A 55 -0.70 9.31 -7.39
C SER A 55 -0.59 10.53 -8.32
N ASN A 56 -0.97 11.73 -7.84
CA ASN A 56 -0.96 13.00 -8.60
C ASN A 56 0.45 13.52 -8.99
N VAL A 57 1.51 12.92 -8.45
CA VAL A 57 2.92 13.19 -8.77
C VAL A 57 3.60 11.82 -8.93
N GLN A 58 3.69 11.33 -10.16
CA GLN A 58 4.45 10.11 -10.52
C GLN A 58 5.97 10.37 -10.64
N HIS A 59 6.42 11.57 -10.29
CA HIS A 59 7.78 12.00 -10.52
C HIS A 59 8.75 11.26 -9.56
N VAL A 60 9.33 10.15 -10.04
CA VAL A 60 10.63 9.57 -9.64
C VAL A 60 10.71 8.58 -8.44
N ILE A 61 9.64 8.09 -7.78
CA ILE A 61 9.80 7.58 -6.37
C ILE A 61 9.56 6.08 -6.08
N HIS A 62 9.10 5.22 -7.00
CA HIS A 62 9.24 3.75 -6.77
C HIS A 62 10.64 3.24 -7.15
N THR A 63 11.63 4.14 -7.06
CA THR A 63 12.83 4.23 -7.91
C THR A 63 13.82 3.08 -7.74
N SER A 64 14.36 2.67 -8.89
CA SER A 64 15.56 1.83 -9.10
C SER A 64 15.69 0.56 -8.26
N GLY A 65 15.24 -0.56 -8.83
CA GLY A 65 15.94 -1.83 -8.62
C GLY A 65 17.20 -1.85 -9.46
N ALA A 66 18.26 -1.15 -9.04
CA ALA A 66 19.61 -1.45 -9.50
C ALA A 66 20.12 -2.63 -8.65
N MET A 67 19.84 -3.84 -9.11
CA MET A 67 20.60 -5.04 -8.74
C MET A 67 21.27 -5.50 -10.02
N GLY A 68 22.45 -4.94 -10.26
CA GLY A 68 23.48 -5.40 -11.19
C GLY A 68 24.77 -5.46 -10.40
#